data_AF-A0A1M6VQ86-F1
#
_entry.id   AF-A0A1M6VQ86-F1
#
_cell.length_a   1.000
_cell.length_b   1.000
_cell.length_c   1.000
_cell.angle_alpha   90.00
_cell.angle_beta   90.00
_cell.angle_gamma   90.00
#
_symmetry.space_group_name_H-M   'P 1'
#
loop_
_entity.id
_entity.type
_entity.pdbx_description
1 polymer ?
#
loop_
_entity_poly.entity_id
_entity_poly.type
_entity_poly.pdbx_seq_one_letter_code
_entity_poly.pdbx_strand_id
1 'polypeptide(L)'
;MATSLLQIRMDEDLKNQAAELFESLGMDIPTAIRVFFKRALVEKGLPFDVKTTSSKEADDPMGLLSSLQALNANAQKNGTIGMSEEEIEEEIKQMHAERRKKKCSTR
;
A
#
# COMPACT_ATOMS: atom_id res chain seq x y z
N MET A 1 -17.50 -27.55 24.55
CA MET A 1 -16.54 -26.45 24.29
C MET A 1 -17.09 -25.20 24.95
N ALA A 2 -16.24 -24.36 25.56
CA ALA A 2 -16.69 -23.11 26.17
C ALA A 2 -17.18 -22.13 25.07
N THR A 3 -18.40 -21.62 25.21
CA THR A 3 -18.97 -20.60 24.34
C THR A 3 -18.82 -19.23 24.99
N SER A 4 -18.17 -18.28 24.31
CA SER A 4 -18.07 -16.88 24.75
C SER A 4 -19.07 -16.01 24.02
N LEU A 5 -19.63 -15.01 24.70
CA LEU A 5 -20.51 -14.00 24.11
C LEU A 5 -19.68 -12.88 23.47
N LEU A 6 -20.06 -12.44 22.27
CA LEU A 6 -19.48 -11.29 21.58
C LEU A 6 -20.60 -10.27 21.32
N GLN A 7 -20.48 -9.08 21.93
CA GLN A 7 -21.41 -7.96 21.70
C GLN A 7 -20.73 -6.94 20.78
N ILE A 8 -21.38 -6.63 19.65
CA ILE A 8 -20.87 -5.69 18.64
C ILE A 8 -21.89 -4.57 18.49
N ARG A 9 -21.43 -3.32 18.56
CA ARG A 9 -22.23 -2.15 18.18
C ARG A 9 -22.05 -1.92 16.69
N MET A 10 -23.15 -1.78 15.97
CA MET A 10 -23.17 -1.47 14.55
C MET A 10 -24.36 -0.58 14.24
N ASP A 11 -24.26 0.15 13.14
CA ASP A 11 -25.36 0.92 12.59
C ASP A 11 -26.52 0.00 12.19
N GLU A 12 -27.76 0.47 12.37
CA GLU A 12 -28.95 -0.31 12.07
C GLU A 12 -29.12 -0.57 10.56
N ASP A 13 -28.81 0.43 9.72
CA ASP A 13 -28.89 0.29 8.27
C ASP A 13 -27.87 -0.72 7.77
N LEU A 14 -26.64 -0.66 8.31
CA LEU A 14 -25.58 -1.61 7.99
C LEU A 14 -25.96 -3.04 8.40
N LYS A 15 -26.58 -3.20 9.57
CA LYS A 15 -27.05 -4.50 10.05
C LYS A 15 -28.11 -5.09 9.12
N ASN A 16 -29.06 -4.27 8.69
CA ASN A 16 -30.15 -4.72 7.82
C ASN A 16 -29.62 -5.11 6.44
N GLN A 17 -28.74 -4.30 5.85
CA GLN A 17 -28.08 -4.64 4.57
C GLN A 17 -27.26 -5.94 4.67
N ALA A 18 -26.52 -6.12 5.76
CA ALA A 18 -25.78 -7.35 5.99
C ALA A 18 -26.71 -8.56 6.15
N ALA A 19 -27.84 -8.40 6.87
CA ALA A 19 -28.81 -9.46 7.05
C ALA A 19 -29.38 -9.94 5.71
N GLU A 20 -29.84 -9.01 4.86
CA GLU A 20 -30.39 -9.32 3.53
C GLU A 20 -29.36 -10.03 2.64
N LEU A 21 -28.11 -9.53 2.63
CA LEU A 21 -27.02 -10.14 1.87
C LEU A 21 -26.77 -11.58 2.33
N PHE A 22 -26.59 -11.80 3.63
CA PHE A 22 -26.26 -13.12 4.15
C PHE A 22 -27.43 -14.10 4.04
N GLU A 23 -28.67 -13.63 4.18
CA GLU A 23 -29.87 -14.44 3.95
C GLU A 23 -29.96 -14.89 2.49
N SER A 24 -29.63 -14.02 1.52
CA SER A 24 -29.54 -14.41 0.10
C SER A 24 -28.49 -15.50 -0.17
N LEU A 25 -27.47 -15.58 0.68
CA LEU A 25 -26.41 -16.59 0.66
C LEU A 25 -26.74 -17.84 1.51
N GLY A 26 -27.90 -17.86 2.18
CA GLY A 26 -28.33 -18.95 3.05
C GLY A 26 -27.58 -19.03 4.38
N MET A 27 -27.10 -17.90 4.92
CA MET A 27 -26.37 -17.84 6.19
C MET A 27 -26.86 -16.72 7.11
N ASP A 28 -26.67 -16.91 8.42
CA ASP A 28 -26.95 -15.89 9.44
C ASP A 28 -25.70 -15.04 9.75
N ILE A 29 -25.91 -13.79 10.18
CA ILE A 29 -24.84 -12.85 10.54
C ILE A 29 -23.83 -13.47 11.54
N PRO A 30 -24.25 -14.12 12.65
CA PRO A 30 -23.31 -14.75 13.57
C PRO A 30 -22.42 -15.80 12.92
N THR A 31 -22.95 -16.60 11.98
CA THR A 31 -22.16 -17.58 11.24
C THR A 31 -21.18 -16.92 10.29
N ALA A 32 -21.60 -15.87 9.57
CA ALA A 32 -20.69 -15.08 8.72
C ALA A 32 -19.51 -14.51 9.54
N ILE A 33 -19.78 -13.96 10.72
CA ILE A 33 -18.75 -13.44 11.64
C ILE A 33 -17.80 -14.57 12.11
N ARG A 34 -18.30 -15.76 12.42
CA ARG A 34 -17.45 -16.91 12.79
C ARG A 34 -16.56 -17.34 11.64
N VAL A 35 -17.08 -17.38 10.41
CA VAL A 35 -16.31 -17.71 9.20
C VAL A 35 -15.20 -16.68 8.98
N PHE A 36 -15.52 -15.39 9.13
CA PHE A 36 -14.56 -14.30 9.05
C PHE A 36 -13.38 -14.51 10.00
N PHE A 37 -13.64 -14.75 11.29
CA PHE A 37 -12.56 -14.97 12.27
C PHE A 37 -11.74 -16.22 11.97
N LYS A 38 -12.37 -17.32 11.57
CA LYS A 38 -11.65 -18.52 11.17
C LYS A 38 -10.71 -18.25 10.00
N ARG A 39 -11.17 -17.51 8.99
CA ARG A 39 -10.34 -17.19 7.82
C ARG A 39 -9.19 -16.24 8.19
N ALA A 40 -9.46 -15.21 8.98
CA ALA A 40 -8.44 -14.28 9.47
C ALA A 40 -7.33 -15.00 10.26
N LEU A 41 -7.69 -15.99 11.08
CA LEU A 41 -6.72 -16.80 11.83
C LEU A 41 -5.85 -17.69 10.94
N VAL A 42 -6.42 -18.23 9.87
CA VAL A 42 -5.70 -19.07 8.89
C VAL A 42 -4.70 -18.23 8.10
N GLU A 43 -5.11 -17.05 7.65
CA GLU A 43 -4.25 -16.16 6.85
C GLU A 43 -3.29 -15.32 7.70
N LYS A 44 -3.43 -15.32 9.03
CA LYS A 44 -2.66 -14.46 9.95
C LYS A 44 -2.77 -12.97 9.57
N GLY A 45 -3.95 -12.57 9.10
CA GLY A 45 -4.19 -11.24 8.54
C GLY A 45 -5.66 -10.98 8.29
N LEU A 46 -5.97 -9.93 7.52
CA LEU A 46 -7.33 -9.65 7.09
C LEU A 46 -7.68 -10.55 5.90
N PRO A 47 -8.83 -11.24 5.93
CA PRO A 47 -9.25 -12.20 4.89
C PRO A 47 -9.80 -11.53 3.62
N PHE A 48 -9.40 -10.29 3.39
CA PHE A 48 -9.77 -9.48 2.23
C PHE A 48 -8.62 -8.54 1.90
N ASP A 49 -8.48 -8.23 0.62
CA ASP A 49 -7.48 -7.30 0.12
C ASP A 49 -7.80 -5.88 0.59
N VAL A 50 -6.93 -5.30 1.42
CA VAL A 50 -7.10 -3.95 1.96
C VAL A 50 -6.62 -2.97 0.91
N LYS A 51 -7.49 -2.61 -0.03
CA LYS A 51 -7.20 -1.57 -1.01
C LYS A 51 -7.32 -0.21 -0.36
N THR A 52 -6.23 0.31 0.20
CA THR A 52 -6.10 1.75 0.40
C THR A 52 -5.94 2.39 -0.97
N THR A 53 -6.82 3.33 -1.32
CA THR A 53 -6.81 4.02 -2.63
C THR A 53 -5.63 4.98 -2.78
N SER A 54 -4.45 4.69 -2.23
CA SER A 54 -3.38 5.69 -2.13
C SER A 54 -1.93 5.15 -2.11
N SER A 55 -1.64 4.02 -2.73
CA SER A 55 -0.25 3.72 -3.15
C SER A 55 -0.20 2.60 -4.19
N LYS A 56 -0.49 2.94 -5.45
CA LYS A 56 -0.30 2.05 -6.61
C LYS A 56 1.18 1.90 -7.03
N GLU A 57 2.12 2.02 -6.10
CA GLU A 57 3.53 2.24 -6.48
C GLU A 57 4.49 1.17 -5.96
N ALA A 58 4.10 0.34 -4.98
CA ALA A 58 5.02 -0.62 -4.38
C ALA A 58 4.84 -2.08 -4.83
N ASP A 59 3.62 -2.51 -5.21
CA ASP A 59 3.30 -3.93 -5.38
C ASP A 59 2.95 -4.36 -6.82
N ASP A 60 3.19 -3.51 -7.82
CA ASP A 60 3.00 -3.87 -9.24
C ASP A 60 4.36 -4.09 -9.95
N PRO A 61 4.76 -5.35 -10.20
CA PRO A 61 5.96 -5.67 -11.00
C PRO A 61 5.95 -5.01 -12.39
N MET A 62 4.76 -4.76 -12.97
CA MET A 62 4.60 -4.09 -14.26
C MET A 62 4.88 -2.58 -14.15
N GLY A 63 4.52 -1.98 -13.02
CA GLY A 63 4.82 -0.58 -12.69
C GLY A 63 6.31 -0.31 -12.53
N LEU A 64 7.06 -1.25 -11.92
CA LEU A 64 8.51 -1.15 -11.76
C LEU A 64 9.26 -1.14 -13.10
N LEU A 65 8.87 -1.98 -14.06
CA LEU A 65 9.52 -2.00 -15.37
C LEU A 65 9.30 -0.66 -16.12
N SER A 66 8.08 -0.13 -16.02
CA SER A 66 7.68 1.12 -16.68
C SER A 66 8.42 2.33 -16.10
N SER A 67 8.58 2.39 -14.77
CA SER A 67 9.34 3.44 -14.10
C SER A 67 10.84 3.36 -14.44
N LEU A 68 11.42 2.16 -14.49
CA LEU A 68 12.81 1.96 -14.93
C LEU A 68 13.03 2.40 -16.38
N GLN A 69 12.10 2.08 -17.30
CA GLN A 69 12.17 2.55 -18.68
C GLN A 69 12.11 4.06 -18.78
N ALA A 70 11.22 4.71 -18.01
CA ALA A 70 11.11 6.16 -17.99
C ALA A 70 12.39 6.83 -17.44
N LEU A 71 12.98 6.28 -16.36
CA LEU A 71 14.25 6.75 -15.81
C LEU A 71 15.38 6.61 -16.84
N ASN A 72 15.48 5.47 -17.51
CA ASN A 72 16.48 5.24 -18.56
C ASN A 72 16.29 6.19 -19.76
N ALA A 73 15.05 6.43 -20.19
CA ALA A 73 14.76 7.37 -21.27
C ALA A 73 15.15 8.81 -20.90
N ASN A 74 14.93 9.21 -19.66
CA ASN A 74 15.37 10.53 -19.16
C ASN A 74 16.89 10.61 -19.05
N ALA A 75 17.56 9.55 -18.61
CA ALA A 75 19.02 9.47 -18.56
C ALA A 75 19.64 9.56 -19.97
N GLN A 76 19.03 8.92 -20.98
CA GLN A 76 19.44 9.04 -22.38
C GLN A 76 19.33 10.49 -22.88
N LYS A 77 18.21 11.16 -22.59
CA LYS A 77 17.99 12.56 -22.98
C LYS A 77 18.96 13.52 -22.31
N ASN A 78 19.29 13.27 -21.05
CA ASN A 78 20.19 14.11 -20.27
C ASN A 78 21.67 13.77 -20.48
N GLY A 79 21.98 12.76 -21.32
CA GLY A 79 23.36 12.35 -21.61
C GLY A 79 24.11 11.78 -20.40
N THR A 80 23.41 11.38 -19.34
CA THR A 80 24.03 10.87 -18.10
C THR A 80 24.42 9.39 -18.18
N ILE A 81 24.23 8.77 -19.34
CA ILE A 81 24.57 7.37 -19.58
C ILE A 81 26.02 7.28 -20.03
N GLY A 82 26.87 6.78 -19.14
CA GLY A 82 28.32 6.61 -19.38
C GLY A 82 29.23 7.55 -18.60
N MET A 83 28.70 8.33 -17.65
CA MET A 83 29.53 9.10 -16.71
C MET A 83 30.37 8.14 -15.86
N SER A 84 31.61 8.52 -15.59
CA SER A 84 32.48 7.76 -14.69
C SER A 84 31.97 7.84 -13.25
N GLU A 85 32.30 6.84 -12.42
CA GLU A 85 31.93 6.82 -11.00
C GLU A 85 32.42 8.09 -10.26
N GLU A 86 33.61 8.57 -10.61
CA GLU A 86 34.21 9.77 -10.02
C GLU A 86 33.39 11.04 -10.34
N GLU A 87 32.93 11.17 -11.58
CA GLU A 87 32.13 12.32 -12.04
C GLU A 87 30.74 12.35 -11.37
N ILE A 88 30.15 11.17 -11.14
CA ILE A 88 28.90 11.01 -10.39
C ILE A 88 29.08 11.45 -8.92
N GLU A 89 30.16 11.00 -8.28
CA GLU A 89 30.44 11.34 -6.88
C GLU A 89 30.67 12.84 -6.68
N GLU A 90 31.40 13.47 -7.60
CA GLU A 90 31.62 14.92 -7.58
C GLU A 90 30.31 15.69 -7.74
N GLU A 91 29.43 15.30 -8.66
CA GLU A 91 28.12 15.93 -8.87
C GLU A 91 27.23 15.83 -7.62
N ILE A 92 27.13 14.64 -7.01
CA ILE A 92 26.36 14.41 -5.78
C ILE A 92 26.91 15.28 -4.63
N LYS A 93 28.24 15.37 -4.50
CA LYS A 93 28.91 16.17 -3.47
C LYS A 93 28.63 17.66 -3.65
N GLN A 94 28.69 18.17 -4.89
CA GLN A 94 28.38 19.56 -5.21
C GLN A 94 26.92 19.89 -4.91
N MET A 95 25.98 19.04 -5.36
CA MET A 95 24.55 19.22 -5.11
C MET A 95 24.20 19.22 -3.62
N HIS A 96 24.80 18.31 -2.82
CA HIS A 96 24.63 18.30 -1.37
C HIS A 96 25.21 19.55 -0.69
N ALA A 97 26.36 20.05 -1.16
CA ALA A 97 26.94 21.29 -0.65
C ALA A 97 26.06 22.52 -0.95
N GLU A 98 25.49 22.58 -2.15
CA GLU A 98 24.54 23.64 -2.53
C GLU A 98 23.24 23.59 -1.73
N ARG A 99 22.66 22.40 -1.52
CA ARG A 99 21.47 22.23 -0.67
C ARG A 99 21.74 22.64 0.78
N ARG A 100 22.94 22.35 1.31
CA ARG A 100 23.37 22.80 2.65
C ARG A 100 23.48 24.33 2.72
N LYS A 101 24.07 24.98 1.72
CA LYS A 101 24.15 26.45 1.64
C LYS A 101 22.76 27.10 1.52
N LYS A 102 21.87 26.56 0.67
CA LYS A 102 20.49 27.04 0.51
C LYS A 102 19.67 26.93 1.80
N LYS A 103 19.76 25.79 2.52
CA LYS A 103 19.12 25.62 3.84
C LYS A 103 19.68 26.57 4.91
N CYS A 104 20.94 26.97 4.80
CA CYS A 104 21.57 27.91 5.74
C CYS A 104 21.20 29.38 5.44
N SER A 105 20.83 29.70 4.19
CA SER A 105 20.42 31.05 3.77
C SER A 105 18.95 31.37 4.06
N THR A 106 18.12 30.36 4.32
CA THR A 106 16.68 30.52 4.63
C THR A 106 16.38 30.50 6.13
N ARG A 107 17.36 30.82 6.99
CA ARG A 107 17.21 30.90 8.43
C ARG A 107 17.67 32.25 8.97
#